data_AF-Q18FE4-F1
#
_entry.id   AF-Q18FE4-F1
#
_cell.length_a   1.000
_cell.length_b   1.000
_cell.length_c   1.000
_cell.angle_alpha   90.00
_cell.angle_beta   90.00
_cell.angle_gamma   90.00
#
_symmetry.space_group_name_H-M   'P 1'
#
loop_
_entity.id
_entity.type
_entity.pdbx_description
1 polymer ?
#
loop_
_entity_poly.entity_id
_entity_poly.type
_entity_poly.pdbx_seq_one_letter_code
_entity_poly.pdbx_strand_id
1 'polypeptide(L)'
;MYAVVGCTNCSAMWLLSDAHTAESATCPRCGRTHQTKKLRHFVEESDREAARQARSALLAKRDGNSAAFADTAHVAKMERTLADDTQQVSDNEYLSGVGINPDAVENAAQSDDATRQSRPEIIRSAISSQDAPTEEDIISYATDRGVPTDAARELLEKLIRQGNLTESHGTYRLL
;
A
#
# COMPACT_ATOMS: atom_id res chain seq x y z
N MET A 1 -18.02 6.86 15.28
CA MET A 1 -17.77 8.11 16.05
C MET A 1 -16.46 7.92 16.78
N TYR A 2 -15.52 8.83 16.56
CA TYR A 2 -14.15 8.70 17.05
C TYR A 2 -13.96 9.43 18.37
N ALA A 3 -13.19 8.83 19.29
CA ALA A 3 -12.75 9.50 20.51
C ALA A 3 -11.24 9.43 20.67
N VAL A 4 -10.65 10.52 21.14
CA VAL A 4 -9.26 10.54 21.59
C VAL A 4 -9.25 10.14 23.06
N VAL A 5 -8.66 8.96 23.34
CA VAL A 5 -8.59 8.38 24.67
C VAL A 5 -7.13 8.25 25.13
N GLY A 6 -6.92 8.22 26.44
CA GLY A 6 -5.57 8.12 27.04
C GLY A 6 -5.39 6.92 27.95
N CYS A 7 -4.20 6.33 27.89
CA CYS A 7 -3.85 5.16 28.69
C CYS A 7 -3.51 5.61 30.09
N THR A 8 -4.14 5.02 31.10
CA THR A 8 -3.83 5.31 32.51
C THR A 8 -2.46 4.78 32.94
N ASN A 9 -1.85 3.86 32.19
CA ASN A 9 -0.59 3.22 32.52
C ASN A 9 0.64 3.91 31.90
N CYS A 10 0.59 4.22 30.60
CA CYS A 10 1.73 4.79 29.87
C CYS A 10 1.45 6.19 29.28
N SER A 11 0.29 6.78 29.62
CA SER A 11 -0.13 8.11 29.18
C SER A 11 -0.18 8.31 27.65
N ALA A 12 -0.14 7.22 26.88
CA ALA A 12 -0.29 7.26 25.44
C ALA A 12 -1.73 7.65 25.07
N MET A 13 -1.88 8.61 24.16
CA MET A 13 -3.17 8.98 23.58
C MET A 13 -3.35 8.30 22.22
N TRP A 14 -4.53 7.76 21.94
CA TRP A 14 -4.87 7.12 20.66
C TRP A 14 -6.34 7.36 20.28
N LEU A 15 -6.70 6.95 19.06
CA LEU A 15 -8.03 7.09 18.49
C LEU A 15 -8.81 5.78 18.64
N LEU A 16 -10.03 5.87 19.15
CA LEU A 16 -10.97 4.77 19.24
C LEU A 16 -12.14 5.05 18.29
N SER A 17 -12.41 4.14 17.34
CA SER A 17 -13.45 4.28 16.29
C SER A 17 -14.88 4.10 16.77
N ASP A 18 -15.04 3.43 17.90
CA ASP A 18 -16.28 2.87 18.41
C ASP A 18 -16.47 3.26 19.88
N ALA A 19 -16.27 4.55 20.18
CA ALA A 19 -16.14 5.03 21.56
C ALA A 19 -17.31 4.66 22.48
N HIS A 20 -18.53 4.58 21.94
CA HIS A 20 -19.73 4.26 22.71
C HIS A 20 -20.15 2.79 22.69
N THR A 21 -19.69 2.03 21.68
CA THR A 21 -20.11 0.64 21.45
C THR A 21 -19.04 -0.35 21.89
N ALA A 22 -17.76 0.01 21.81
CA ALA A 22 -16.66 -0.85 22.23
C ALA A 22 -16.60 -0.95 23.76
N GLU A 23 -16.70 -2.17 24.30
CA GLU A 23 -16.60 -2.40 25.74
C GLU A 23 -15.16 -2.29 26.27
N SER A 24 -14.19 -2.62 25.42
CA SER A 24 -12.77 -2.60 25.74
C SER A 24 -11.95 -1.94 24.64
N ALA A 25 -10.82 -1.36 25.03
CA ALA A 25 -9.86 -0.75 24.13
C ALA A 25 -8.44 -1.09 24.57
N THR A 26 -7.61 -1.53 23.62
CA THR A 26 -6.22 -1.92 23.87
C THR A 26 -5.29 -0.76 23.55
N CYS A 27 -4.41 -0.42 24.48
CA CYS A 27 -3.42 0.62 24.25
C CYS A 27 -2.39 0.15 23.20
N PRO A 28 -2.19 0.88 22.09
CA PRO A 28 -1.26 0.46 21.05
C PRO A 28 0.23 0.58 21.45
N ARG A 29 0.53 1.29 22.54
CA ARG A 29 1.91 1.49 23.01
C ARG A 29 2.38 0.41 23.99
N CYS A 30 1.55 0.08 24.99
CA CYS A 30 1.93 -0.86 26.04
C CYS A 30 1.10 -2.16 26.05
N GLY A 31 0.18 -2.33 25.09
CA GLY A 31 -0.64 -3.55 24.95
C GLY A 31 -1.69 -3.75 26.04
N ARG A 32 -1.82 -2.84 27.01
CA ARG A 32 -2.76 -3.00 28.12
C ARG A 32 -4.20 -2.79 27.64
N THR A 33 -5.08 -3.73 27.94
CA THR A 33 -6.52 -3.63 27.68
C THR A 33 -7.20 -2.83 28.79
N HIS A 34 -8.03 -1.86 28.40
CA HIS A 34 -8.80 -1.01 29.28
C HIS A 34 -10.29 -1.17 29.01
N GLN A 35 -11.12 -0.97 30.03
CA GLN A 35 -12.57 -0.84 29.84
C GLN A 35 -12.88 0.56 29.30
N THR A 36 -13.52 0.64 28.14
CA THR A 36 -13.77 1.92 27.45
C THR A 36 -14.52 2.91 28.33
N LYS A 37 -15.53 2.45 29.08
CA LYS A 37 -16.33 3.26 30.02
C LYS A 37 -15.50 3.95 31.11
N LYS A 38 -14.31 3.44 31.44
CA LYS A 38 -13.40 4.00 32.46
C LYS A 38 -12.28 4.84 31.87
N LEU A 39 -12.15 4.88 30.54
CA LEU A 39 -11.14 5.71 29.89
C LEU A 39 -11.57 7.17 29.91
N ARG A 40 -10.58 8.05 30.04
CA ARG A 40 -10.79 9.48 29.86
C ARG A 40 -10.92 9.76 28.36
N HIS A 41 -12.07 10.31 27.98
CA HIS A 41 -12.36 10.80 26.64
C HIS A 41 -11.95 12.28 26.62
N PHE A 42 -10.94 12.62 25.81
CA PHE A 42 -10.43 14.00 25.75
C PHE A 42 -11.22 14.84 24.74
N VAL A 43 -11.49 14.26 23.57
CA VAL A 43 -12.23 14.86 22.46
C VAL A 43 -13.00 13.75 21.76
N GLU A 44 -14.22 14.05 21.33
CA GLU A 44 -15.07 13.16 20.55
C GLU A 44 -15.45 13.88 19.25
N GLU A 45 -15.31 13.19 18.13
CA GLU A 45 -15.57 13.72 16.80
C GLU A 45 -16.31 12.67 15.97
N SER A 46 -17.22 13.09 15.10
CA SER A 46 -17.88 12.19 14.16
C SER A 46 -16.94 11.72 13.05
N ASP A 47 -16.03 12.61 12.63
CA ASP A 47 -15.06 12.41 11.56
C ASP A 47 -13.68 11.97 12.08
N ARG A 48 -13.04 11.08 11.31
CA ARG A 48 -11.74 10.49 11.68
C ARG A 48 -10.60 11.50 11.57
N GLU A 49 -10.64 12.39 10.60
CA GLU A 49 -9.59 13.37 10.36
C GLU A 49 -9.64 14.47 11.41
N ALA A 50 -10.83 14.97 11.72
CA ALA A 50 -11.06 15.88 12.84
C ALA A 50 -10.52 15.30 14.16
N ALA A 51 -10.81 14.01 14.43
CA ALA A 51 -10.31 13.32 15.62
C ALA A 51 -8.77 13.22 15.63
N ARG A 52 -8.14 12.97 14.47
CA ARG A 52 -6.68 12.94 14.32
C ARG A 52 -6.06 14.30 14.58
N GLN A 53 -6.63 15.36 14.01
CA GLN A 53 -6.16 16.73 14.23
C GLN A 53 -6.26 17.09 15.71
N ALA A 54 -7.37 16.76 16.36
CA ALA A 54 -7.56 16.98 17.79
C ALA A 54 -6.53 16.22 18.64
N ARG A 55 -6.22 14.96 18.30
CA ARG A 55 -5.16 14.19 18.96
C ARG A 55 -3.80 14.87 18.81
N SER A 56 -3.47 15.35 17.61
CA SER A 56 -2.21 16.06 17.35
C SER A 56 -2.12 17.36 18.16
N ALA A 57 -3.22 18.12 18.25
CA ALA A 57 -3.29 19.32 19.08
C ALA A 57 -3.06 19.02 20.57
N LEU A 58 -3.65 17.94 21.09
CA LEU A 58 -3.45 17.50 22.47
C LEU A 58 -2.00 17.07 22.75
N LEU A 59 -1.37 16.37 21.81
CA LEU A 59 0.05 15.99 21.93
C LEU A 59 0.95 17.22 21.90
N ALA A 60 0.73 18.15 20.96
CA ALA A 60 1.47 19.39 20.89
C ALA A 60 1.32 20.21 22.18
N LYS A 61 0.11 20.31 22.72
CA LYS A 61 -0.15 20.96 24.00
C LYS A 61 0.59 20.31 25.16
N ARG A 62 0.57 18.98 25.22
CA ARG A 62 1.29 18.22 26.26
C ARG A 62 2.79 18.47 26.22
N ASP A 63 3.36 18.57 25.02
CA ASP A 63 4.80 18.69 24.82
C ASP A 63 5.26 20.16 24.71
N GLY A 64 4.38 21.13 24.96
CA GLY A 64 4.69 22.57 24.96
C GLY A 64 4.74 23.24 23.59
N ASN A 65 4.39 22.53 22.51
CA ASN A 65 4.52 22.96 21.12
C ASN A 65 3.21 23.52 20.53
N SER A 66 2.31 24.07 21.35
CA SER A 66 0.98 24.52 20.89
C SER A 66 1.07 25.61 19.82
N ALA A 67 2.04 26.53 19.94
CA ALA A 67 2.22 27.63 18.97
C ALA A 67 2.66 27.10 17.60
N ALA A 68 3.70 26.26 17.57
CA ALA A 68 4.17 25.62 16.33
C ALA A 68 3.08 24.78 15.66
N PHE A 69 2.22 24.12 16.45
CA PHE A 69 1.08 23.38 15.91
C PHE A 69 0.02 24.30 15.32
N ALA A 70 -0.25 25.47 15.92
CA ALA A 70 -1.20 26.45 15.40
C ALA A 70 -0.74 27.07 14.07
N ASP A 71 0.57 27.24 13.89
CA ASP A 71 1.16 27.71 12.63
C ASP A 71 1.12 26.64 11.53
N THR A 72 0.99 25.36 11.91
CA THR A 72 0.88 24.25 10.97
C THR A 72 -0.55 24.18 10.40
N ALA A 73 -0.68 24.07 9.08
CA ALA A 73 -1.97 23.91 8.43
C ALA A 73 -2.69 22.61 8.88
N HIS A 74 -4.02 22.60 8.83
CA HIS A 74 -4.81 21.39 9.03
C HIS A 74 -4.42 20.32 7.99
N VAL A 75 -4.40 19.03 8.36
CA VAL A 75 -4.01 17.93 7.46
C VAL A 75 -4.79 17.97 6.14
N ALA A 76 -6.13 18.06 6.20
CA ALA A 76 -6.95 18.21 5.00
C ALA A 76 -6.56 19.40 4.09
N LYS A 77 -6.08 20.51 4.66
CA LYS A 77 -5.58 21.65 3.87
C LYS A 77 -4.23 21.33 3.24
N MET A 78 -3.34 20.63 3.96
CA MET A 78 -2.06 20.17 3.41
C MET A 78 -2.25 19.15 2.29
N GLU A 79 -3.16 18.19 2.45
CA GLU A 79 -3.51 17.21 1.41
C GLU A 79 -4.12 17.88 0.17
N ARG A 80 -5.02 18.85 0.37
CA ARG A 80 -5.54 19.66 -0.73
C ARG A 80 -4.44 20.48 -1.40
N THR A 81 -3.53 21.05 -0.62
CA THR A 81 -2.38 21.76 -1.17
C THR A 81 -1.59 20.80 -2.04
N LEU A 82 -1.19 19.62 -1.55
CA LEU A 82 -0.48 18.61 -2.34
C LEU A 82 -1.22 18.16 -3.61
N ALA A 83 -2.56 18.09 -3.59
CA ALA A 83 -3.36 17.74 -4.75
C ALA A 83 -3.44 18.88 -5.79
N ASP A 84 -3.45 20.13 -5.33
CA ASP A 84 -3.50 21.33 -6.16
C ASP A 84 -2.09 21.82 -6.57
N ASP A 85 -1.03 21.41 -5.85
CA ASP A 85 0.34 21.90 -6.04
C ASP A 85 1.06 21.17 -7.17
N THR A 86 1.64 21.96 -8.07
CA THR A 86 2.61 21.52 -9.06
C THR A 86 4.01 21.32 -8.44
N GLN A 87 4.16 21.48 -7.11
CA GLN A 87 5.43 21.25 -6.39
C GLN A 87 5.75 19.76 -6.14
N GLN A 88 4.97 18.84 -6.70
CA GLN A 88 5.38 17.45 -6.79
C GLN A 88 6.53 17.34 -7.79
N VAL A 89 7.62 16.66 -7.40
CA VAL A 89 8.69 16.34 -8.33
C VAL A 89 8.12 15.40 -9.39
N SER A 90 8.02 15.90 -10.63
CA SER A 90 7.57 15.09 -11.76
C SER A 90 8.52 13.91 -12.00
N ASP A 91 8.02 12.82 -12.59
CA ASP A 91 8.87 11.69 -12.99
C ASP A 91 10.02 12.16 -13.89
N ASN A 92 9.77 13.11 -14.78
CA ASN A 92 10.79 13.69 -15.66
C ASN A 92 11.90 14.40 -14.85
N GLU A 93 11.50 15.23 -13.88
CA GLU A 93 12.43 15.95 -13.01
C GLU A 93 13.22 15.00 -12.10
N TYR A 94 12.56 13.98 -11.56
CA TYR A 94 13.19 12.94 -10.74
C TYR A 94 14.22 12.16 -11.56
N LEU A 95 13.82 11.64 -12.73
CA LEU A 95 14.69 10.86 -13.62
C LEU A 95 15.89 11.70 -14.07
N SER A 96 15.65 12.93 -14.50
CA SER A 96 16.73 13.85 -14.90
C SER A 96 17.67 14.15 -13.74
N GLY A 97 17.14 14.36 -12.53
CA GLY A 97 17.92 14.62 -11.32
C GLY A 97 18.83 13.47 -10.90
N VAL A 98 18.44 12.22 -11.18
CA VAL A 98 19.29 11.03 -10.95
C VAL A 98 20.16 10.66 -12.17
N GLY A 99 20.15 11.48 -13.23
CA GLY A 99 20.96 11.28 -14.44
C GLY A 99 20.38 10.29 -15.45
N ILE A 100 19.10 9.94 -15.33
CA ILE A 100 18.37 9.10 -16.28
C ILE A 100 17.63 10.01 -17.27
N ASN A 101 17.76 9.73 -18.56
CA ASN A 101 17.04 10.48 -19.59
C ASN A 101 15.54 10.06 -19.61
N PRO A 102 14.61 10.94 -19.24
CA PRO A 102 13.18 10.60 -19.17
C PRO A 102 12.57 10.31 -20.54
N ASP A 103 12.99 11.03 -21.59
CA ASP A 103 12.52 10.77 -22.95
C ASP A 103 12.99 9.38 -23.42
N ALA A 104 14.20 8.96 -23.05
CA ALA A 104 14.66 7.62 -23.37
C ALA A 104 13.86 6.52 -22.65
N VAL A 105 13.44 6.77 -21.40
CA VAL A 105 12.58 5.84 -20.63
C VAL A 105 11.19 5.76 -21.24
N GLU A 106 10.56 6.89 -21.56
CA GLU A 106 9.25 6.95 -22.21
C GLU A 106 9.28 6.26 -23.57
N ASN A 107 10.30 6.56 -24.39
CA ASN A 107 10.49 5.91 -25.66
C ASN A 107 10.74 4.40 -25.51
N ALA A 108 11.47 3.95 -24.49
CA ALA A 108 11.65 2.53 -24.23
C ALA A 108 10.34 1.84 -23.83
N ALA A 109 9.48 2.50 -23.05
CA ALA A 109 8.15 2.01 -22.71
C ALA A 109 7.23 1.91 -23.95
N GLN A 110 7.38 2.83 -24.91
CA GLN A 110 6.63 2.82 -26.17
C GLN A 110 7.24 1.89 -27.23
N SER A 111 8.55 1.61 -27.15
CA SER A 111 9.30 0.75 -28.07
C SER A 111 9.13 -0.74 -27.77
N ASP A 112 8.51 -1.10 -26.64
CA ASP A 112 7.79 -2.36 -26.51
C ASP A 112 6.50 -2.28 -27.35
N ASP A 113 6.74 -2.27 -28.65
CA ASP A 113 5.81 -2.48 -29.74
C ASP A 113 4.85 -3.61 -29.35
N ALA A 114 3.54 -3.38 -29.55
CA ALA A 114 2.40 -4.11 -29.03
C ALA A 114 2.30 -5.61 -29.43
N THR A 115 3.40 -6.23 -29.85
CA THR A 115 3.48 -7.57 -30.44
C THR A 115 4.56 -8.47 -29.83
N ARG A 116 5.47 -7.99 -28.96
CA ARG A 116 6.45 -8.86 -28.28
C ARG A 116 6.26 -8.88 -26.76
N GLN A 117 5.27 -9.64 -26.33
CA GLN A 117 5.18 -10.06 -24.93
C GLN A 117 6.52 -10.68 -24.50
N SER A 118 7.04 -10.23 -23.36
CA SER A 118 8.24 -10.84 -22.78
C SER A 118 7.97 -12.31 -22.44
N ARG A 119 9.00 -13.17 -22.46
CA ARG A 119 8.84 -14.61 -22.14
C ARG A 119 8.07 -14.85 -20.81
N PRO A 120 8.29 -14.06 -19.74
CA PRO A 120 7.49 -14.16 -18.52
C PRO A 120 6.02 -13.75 -18.70
N GLU A 121 5.73 -12.72 -19.50
CA GLU A 121 4.35 -12.32 -19.82
C GLU A 121 3.62 -13.36 -20.65
N ILE A 122 4.29 -14.00 -21.62
CA ILE A 122 3.71 -15.11 -22.39
C ILE A 122 3.23 -16.23 -21.47
N ILE A 123 4.04 -16.61 -20.46
CA ILE A 123 3.68 -17.64 -19.48
C ILE A 123 2.52 -17.19 -18.59
N ARG A 124 2.51 -15.93 -18.12
CA ARG A 124 1.39 -15.39 -17.33
C ARG A 124 0.11 -15.31 -18.16
N SER A 125 0.20 -14.91 -19.42
CA SER A 125 -0.93 -14.91 -20.37
C SER A 125 -1.47 -16.32 -20.57
N ALA A 126 -0.60 -17.33 -20.76
CA ALA A 126 -1.01 -18.73 -20.85
C ALA A 126 -1.88 -19.14 -19.64
N ILE A 127 -1.41 -18.82 -18.43
CA ILE A 127 -2.09 -19.18 -17.18
C ILE A 127 -3.42 -18.43 -16.99
N SER A 128 -3.47 -17.15 -17.39
CA SER A 128 -4.69 -16.34 -17.26
C SER A 128 -5.76 -16.63 -18.31
N SER A 129 -5.36 -17.17 -19.47
CA SER A 129 -6.25 -17.38 -20.63
C SER A 129 -6.92 -18.75 -20.66
N GLN A 130 -6.46 -19.68 -19.84
CA GLN A 130 -6.91 -21.05 -19.78
C GLN A 130 -7.46 -21.36 -18.39
N ASP A 131 -8.48 -22.20 -18.32
CA ASP A 131 -9.07 -22.63 -17.04
C ASP A 131 -8.32 -23.88 -16.54
N ALA A 132 -7.65 -23.77 -15.39
CA ALA A 132 -6.79 -24.79 -14.79
C ALA A 132 -5.70 -25.38 -15.71
N PRO A 133 -4.79 -24.55 -16.26
CA PRO A 133 -3.80 -25.02 -17.22
C PRO A 133 -2.74 -25.92 -16.57
N THR A 134 -2.38 -26.99 -17.27
CA THR A 134 -1.28 -27.89 -16.88
C THR A 134 0.07 -27.36 -17.39
N GLU A 135 1.17 -27.96 -16.91
CA GLU A 135 2.52 -27.60 -17.39
C GLU A 135 2.62 -27.77 -18.92
N GLU A 136 2.05 -28.84 -19.45
CA GLU A 136 2.08 -29.14 -20.88
C GLU A 136 1.31 -28.08 -21.69
N ASP A 137 0.15 -27.65 -21.20
CA ASP A 137 -0.67 -26.62 -21.85
C ASP A 137 0.07 -25.26 -21.90
N ILE A 138 0.78 -24.91 -20.82
CA ILE A 138 1.53 -23.66 -20.71
C ILE A 138 2.76 -23.69 -21.62
N ILE A 139 3.49 -24.81 -21.62
CA ILE A 139 4.67 -24.99 -22.48
C ILE A 139 4.26 -24.96 -23.95
N SER A 140 3.15 -25.62 -24.31
CA SER A 140 2.59 -25.60 -25.66
C SER A 140 2.26 -24.16 -26.09
N TYR A 141 1.49 -23.43 -25.28
CA TYR A 141 1.13 -22.04 -25.53
C TYR A 141 2.33 -21.10 -25.70
N ALA A 142 3.38 -21.32 -24.89
CA ALA A 142 4.59 -20.52 -24.93
C ALA A 142 5.46 -20.86 -26.15
N THR A 143 5.51 -22.14 -26.54
CA THR A 143 6.25 -22.61 -27.72
C THR A 143 5.63 -22.06 -29.01
N ASP A 144 4.29 -22.03 -29.11
CA ASP A 144 3.57 -21.41 -30.22
C ASP A 144 3.90 -19.92 -30.39
N ARG A 145 4.38 -19.27 -29.33
CA ARG A 145 4.77 -17.86 -29.29
C ARG A 145 6.30 -17.66 -29.29
N GLY A 146 7.06 -18.71 -29.59
CA GLY A 146 8.50 -18.64 -29.79
C GLY A 146 9.35 -18.75 -28.52
N VAL A 147 8.78 -19.19 -27.39
CA VAL A 147 9.54 -19.51 -26.18
C VAL A 147 10.03 -20.97 -26.28
N PRO A 148 11.34 -21.25 -26.22
CA PRO A 148 11.81 -22.64 -26.25
C PRO A 148 11.32 -23.41 -25.01
N THR A 149 11.02 -24.69 -25.19
CA THR A 149 10.40 -25.58 -24.18
C THR A 149 11.16 -25.58 -22.84
N ASP A 150 12.48 -25.79 -22.88
CA ASP A 150 13.32 -25.81 -21.66
C ASP A 150 13.29 -24.45 -20.96
N ALA A 151 13.30 -23.40 -21.76
CA ALA A 151 13.27 -22.02 -21.35
C ALA A 151 11.91 -21.62 -20.72
N ALA A 152 10.81 -22.28 -21.09
CA ALA A 152 9.50 -22.12 -20.48
C ALA A 152 9.41 -22.84 -19.13
N ARG A 153 9.96 -24.06 -19.04
CA ARG A 153 10.02 -24.86 -17.81
C ARG A 153 10.84 -24.16 -16.72
N GLU A 154 12.04 -23.68 -17.07
CA GLU A 154 12.88 -22.92 -16.13
C GLU A 154 12.17 -21.66 -15.59
N LEU A 155 11.41 -20.97 -16.45
CA LEU A 155 10.66 -19.78 -16.04
C LEU A 155 9.48 -20.12 -15.13
N LEU A 156 8.76 -21.22 -15.39
CA LEU A 156 7.70 -21.71 -14.51
C LEU A 156 8.23 -22.01 -13.11
N GLU A 157 9.32 -22.78 -13.02
CA GLU A 157 9.98 -23.07 -11.74
C GLU A 157 10.43 -21.80 -11.01
N LYS A 158 11.00 -20.85 -11.76
CA LYS A 158 11.44 -19.56 -11.20
C LYS A 158 10.26 -18.76 -10.64
N LEU A 159 9.12 -18.74 -11.34
CA LEU A 159 7.94 -17.99 -10.91
C LEU A 159 7.28 -18.62 -9.68
N ILE A 160 7.25 -19.95 -9.57
CA ILE A 160 6.82 -20.65 -8.34
C ILE A 160 7.74 -20.30 -7.18
N ARG A 161 9.06 -20.36 -7.39
CA ARG A 161 10.06 -20.06 -6.35
C ARG A 161 9.96 -18.63 -5.83
N GLN A 162 9.54 -17.69 -6.69
CA GLN A 162 9.33 -16.29 -6.34
C GLN A 162 7.98 -16.03 -5.68
N GLY A 163 7.08 -17.02 -5.59
CA GLY A 163 5.73 -16.86 -5.06
C GLY A 163 4.79 -16.10 -6.00
N ASN A 164 5.12 -16.01 -7.29
CA ASN A 164 4.24 -15.38 -8.29
C ASN A 164 3.18 -16.36 -8.83
N LEU A 165 3.41 -17.67 -8.69
CA LEU A 165 2.53 -18.75 -9.11
C LEU A 165 2.39 -19.78 -8.01
N THR A 166 1.24 -20.46 -7.96
CA THR A 166 1.03 -21.67 -7.17
C THR A 166 0.70 -22.83 -8.08
N GLU A 167 1.33 -23.97 -7.84
CA GLU A 167 0.98 -25.25 -8.44
C GLU A 167 0.10 -26.04 -7.45
N SER A 168 -0.99 -26.61 -7.94
CA SER A 168 -1.92 -27.42 -7.16
C SER A 168 -2.43 -28.56 -8.02
N HIS A 169 -2.08 -29.79 -7.64
CA HIS A 169 -2.47 -31.01 -8.38
C HIS A 169 -2.12 -30.97 -9.87
N GLY A 170 -0.95 -30.41 -10.24
CA GLY A 170 -0.51 -30.30 -11.64
C GLY A 170 -1.15 -29.15 -12.42
N THR A 171 -1.94 -28.30 -11.78
CA THR A 171 -2.54 -27.09 -12.38
C THR A 171 -1.91 -25.83 -11.79
N TYR A 172 -1.73 -24.81 -12.64
CA TYR A 172 -1.04 -23.58 -12.25
C TYR A 172 -2.02 -22.42 -12.12
N ARG A 173 -1.86 -21.61 -11.07
CA ARG A 173 -2.62 -20.38 -10.86
C ARG A 173 -1.72 -19.21 -10.45
N LEU A 174 -2.12 -18.00 -10.84
CA LEU A 174 -1.51 -16.75 -10.38
C LEU A 174 -1.95 -16.46 -8.93
N LEU A 175 -1.05 -15.86 -8.15
CA LEU A 175 -1.30 -15.37 -6.79
C LEU A 175 -1.57 -13.87 -6.78
#